data_AF-A0A7C3KZD2-F1
#
_entry.id   AF-A0A7C3KZD2-F1
#
_cell.length_a   1.000
_cell.length_b   1.000
_cell.length_c   1.000
_cell.angle_alpha   90.00
_cell.angle_beta   90.00
_cell.angle_gamma   90.00
#
_symmetry.space_group_name_H-M   'P 1'
#
loop_
_entity.id
_entity.type
_entity.pdbx_description
1 polymer ?
#
loop_
_entity_poly.entity_id
_entity_poly.type
_entity_poly.pdbx_seq_one_letter_code
_entity_poly.pdbx_strand_id
1 'polypeptide(L)'
;AFVLVTGKADGNKRLPVAIAATWDKGRVVALGHGGMIGKDALEHPGTAAFVRNAAAWLGARANAKIAVVRNQAMASLLRDAGFEVSSLDKDWHASLATFDAVVIDSHQVSNAARAPLARFITNGGGLLTAGLGWGWLQLNPGKSIHDHPGNLLLRDAGIVWCDGTLDPTSPKAFRVEPISESLHAARAMNALEHAAARNAELDPQAGTTLIAALRALPAHHALLTRAHAILKSHASDLTISQGKPLGTKNVTSRVLLSLQVESERNLPAHEVRAHPAASAFPGEVAAGAARIERTFQIDLSIPGWHSTGLYAPAGEVITITAESADVPACRIRIGCHTDHLWHLDTWRRVPDIARSWDLREASTQAASAFGGLIYIDVPKPAKGTRSFTIRGAVESPRFVLGQTTQDQWLKSRSAGAPWGELESGKVIVSVPSESLRNLENPAELLRFWDKISDAHATLATIPLQPPRPHRFVPDIQISAGYMHSGYPIMTHLDAVKHMTSVESLRRGTWGLLHELGHNHQEGEWTFEGTGEVTCNLFALHAIDTICTPDVGDRGHEAVNTPPSLAKYLDGGAKFEQWKKDPFLALHMYVQLQRAFGWETFKRVF
;
A
#
# COMPACT_ATOMS: atom_id res chain seq x y z
N ALA A 1 14.89 -21.46 -16.67
CA ALA A 1 14.70 -20.13 -17.29
C ALA A 1 15.98 -19.29 -17.15
N PHE A 2 16.15 -18.26 -17.98
CA PHE A 2 17.23 -17.27 -17.90
C PHE A 2 16.71 -15.89 -18.34
N VAL A 3 17.29 -14.82 -17.79
CA VAL A 3 16.85 -13.44 -18.01
C VAL A 3 17.47 -12.89 -19.29
N LEU A 4 16.68 -12.13 -20.06
CA LEU A 4 17.10 -11.49 -21.31
C LEU A 4 17.26 -9.98 -21.14
N VAL A 5 16.30 -9.34 -20.48
CA VAL A 5 16.23 -7.88 -20.30
C VAL A 5 15.73 -7.58 -18.90
N THR A 6 16.23 -6.50 -18.30
CA THR A 6 15.86 -6.06 -16.96
C THR A 6 15.34 -4.63 -16.94
N GLY A 7 14.49 -4.32 -15.96
CA GLY A 7 14.08 -2.97 -15.58
C GLY A 7 14.62 -2.59 -14.20
N LYS A 8 14.56 -1.31 -13.86
CA LYS A 8 14.91 -0.80 -12.53
C LYS A 8 13.75 -1.10 -11.58
N ALA A 9 14.05 -1.71 -10.44
CA ALA A 9 13.05 -2.01 -9.41
C ALA A 9 13.10 -1.00 -8.28
N ASP A 10 14.29 -0.73 -7.76
CA ASP A 10 14.53 0.25 -6.69
C ASP A 10 16.04 0.57 -6.62
N GLY A 11 16.39 1.86 -6.64
CA GLY A 11 17.78 2.33 -6.73
C GLY A 11 18.53 1.68 -7.89
N ASN A 12 19.62 0.97 -7.58
CA ASN A 12 20.45 0.25 -8.56
C ASN A 12 20.01 -1.21 -8.81
N LYS A 13 18.99 -1.69 -8.10
CA LYS A 13 18.52 -3.09 -8.16
C LYS A 13 17.58 -3.27 -9.34
N ARG A 14 17.59 -4.47 -9.92
CA ARG A 14 16.91 -4.79 -11.17
C ARG A 14 16.00 -5.99 -11.04
N LEU A 15 15.00 -6.09 -11.90
CA LEU A 15 14.19 -7.30 -12.04
C LEU A 15 13.95 -7.61 -13.52
N PRO A 16 13.65 -8.88 -13.86
CA PRO A 16 13.42 -9.29 -15.23
C PRO A 16 12.20 -8.61 -15.88
N VAL A 17 12.40 -8.09 -17.09
CA VAL A 17 11.33 -7.60 -17.99
C VAL A 17 11.07 -8.60 -19.11
N ALA A 18 12.10 -9.32 -19.55
CA ALA A 18 12.02 -10.38 -20.53
C ALA A 18 12.80 -11.61 -20.04
N ILE A 19 12.19 -12.79 -20.16
CA ILE A 19 12.75 -14.07 -19.71
C ILE A 19 12.60 -15.08 -20.85
N ALA A 20 13.58 -15.97 -20.99
CA ALA A 20 13.48 -17.16 -21.82
C ALA A 20 13.61 -18.44 -20.99
N ALA A 21 13.04 -19.54 -21.46
CA ALA A 21 13.22 -20.86 -20.89
C ALA A 21 13.15 -21.95 -21.95
N THR A 22 13.84 -23.05 -21.71
CA THR A 22 13.46 -24.35 -22.28
C THR A 22 12.51 -25.03 -21.30
N TRP A 23 11.44 -25.65 -21.81
CA TRP A 23 10.51 -26.44 -21.01
C TRP A 23 10.29 -27.78 -21.72
N ASP A 24 10.89 -28.83 -21.15
CA ASP A 24 11.15 -30.09 -21.83
C ASP A 24 11.81 -29.87 -23.20
N LYS A 25 11.13 -30.22 -24.30
CA LYS A 25 11.65 -30.06 -25.66
C LYS A 25 11.38 -28.66 -26.24
N GLY A 26 10.48 -27.90 -25.63
CA GLY A 26 10.02 -26.60 -26.13
C GLY A 26 10.83 -25.42 -25.64
N ARG A 27 10.44 -24.25 -26.13
CA ARG A 27 11.07 -22.95 -25.82
C ARG A 27 10.00 -21.91 -25.52
N VAL A 28 10.29 -21.03 -24.57
CA VAL A 28 9.38 -19.97 -24.16
C VAL A 28 10.14 -18.66 -24.05
N VAL A 29 9.57 -17.58 -24.56
CA VAL A 29 9.95 -16.20 -24.28
C VAL A 29 8.75 -15.50 -23.67
N ALA A 30 8.92 -14.90 -22.49
CA ALA A 30 7.88 -14.20 -21.75
C ALA A 30 8.28 -12.75 -21.48
N LEU A 31 7.35 -11.82 -21.70
CA LEU A 31 7.52 -10.38 -21.52
C LEU A 31 6.59 -9.82 -20.43
N GLY A 32 7.08 -8.83 -19.70
CA GLY A 32 6.42 -8.25 -18.52
C GLY A 32 5.25 -7.31 -18.78
N HIS A 33 4.90 -7.02 -20.05
CA HIS A 33 3.74 -6.19 -20.38
C HIS A 33 3.21 -6.48 -21.80
N GLY A 34 1.89 -6.62 -21.97
CA GLY A 34 1.24 -6.89 -23.28
C GLY A 34 1.55 -5.83 -24.35
N GLY A 35 1.66 -4.57 -23.94
CA GLY A 35 2.14 -3.47 -24.80
C GLY A 35 3.51 -3.69 -25.45
N MET A 36 4.38 -4.56 -24.92
CA MET A 36 5.68 -4.88 -25.55
C MET A 36 5.56 -5.72 -26.82
N ILE A 37 4.42 -6.37 -27.04
CA ILE A 37 4.06 -7.02 -28.31
C ILE A 37 2.99 -6.22 -29.06
N GLY A 38 2.65 -5.01 -28.58
CA GLY A 38 1.68 -4.12 -29.20
C GLY A 38 2.29 -3.31 -30.36
N LYS A 39 1.42 -2.76 -31.20
CA LYS A 39 1.79 -2.03 -32.43
C LYS A 39 2.91 -1.01 -32.20
N ASP A 40 2.73 -0.08 -31.27
CA ASP A 40 3.67 1.01 -31.01
C ASP A 40 5.06 0.51 -30.60
N ALA A 41 5.12 -0.57 -29.81
CA ALA A 41 6.40 -1.16 -29.42
C ALA A 41 7.10 -1.83 -30.60
N LEU A 42 6.35 -2.48 -31.50
CA LEU A 42 6.88 -3.19 -32.67
C LEU A 42 7.40 -2.23 -33.77
N GLU A 43 6.95 -0.97 -33.79
CA GLU A 43 7.50 0.06 -34.67
C GLU A 43 8.94 0.45 -34.29
N HIS A 44 9.34 0.22 -33.03
CA HIS A 44 10.70 0.49 -32.59
C HIS A 44 11.68 -0.57 -33.15
N PRO A 45 12.75 -0.17 -33.88
CA PRO A 45 13.64 -1.11 -34.56
C PRO A 45 14.29 -2.15 -33.65
N GLY A 46 14.64 -1.77 -32.42
CA GLY A 46 15.21 -2.68 -31.44
C GLY A 46 14.23 -3.76 -30.96
N THR A 47 12.96 -3.39 -30.78
CA THR A 47 11.90 -4.33 -30.38
C THR A 47 11.57 -5.27 -31.54
N ALA A 48 11.47 -4.73 -32.76
CA ALA A 48 11.28 -5.53 -33.97
C ALA A 48 12.41 -6.56 -34.15
N ALA A 49 13.67 -6.15 -33.96
CA ALA A 49 14.81 -7.06 -34.01
C ALA A 49 14.73 -8.14 -32.91
N PHE A 50 14.41 -7.75 -31.66
CA PHE A 50 14.22 -8.68 -30.55
C PHE A 50 13.16 -9.75 -30.87
N VAL A 51 11.99 -9.32 -31.36
CA VAL A 51 10.86 -10.22 -31.68
C VAL A 51 11.22 -11.18 -32.82
N ARG A 52 11.90 -10.72 -33.88
CA ARG A 52 12.36 -11.58 -34.97
C ARG A 52 13.33 -12.65 -34.48
N ASN A 53 14.29 -12.26 -33.64
CA ASN A 53 15.25 -13.20 -33.06
C ASN A 53 14.59 -14.19 -32.10
N ALA A 54 13.63 -13.73 -31.29
CA ALA A 54 12.83 -14.60 -30.43
C ALA A 54 12.03 -15.61 -31.27
N ALA A 55 11.36 -15.17 -32.33
CA ALA A 55 10.61 -16.05 -33.23
C ALA A 55 11.49 -17.12 -33.89
N ALA A 56 12.67 -16.75 -34.40
CA ALA A 56 13.64 -17.68 -34.95
C ALA A 56 14.12 -18.71 -33.91
N TRP A 57 14.41 -18.24 -32.69
CA TRP A 57 14.83 -19.12 -31.60
C TRP A 57 13.71 -20.07 -31.16
N LEU A 58 12.47 -19.59 -31.10
CA LEU A 58 11.30 -20.38 -30.70
C LEU A 58 10.94 -21.45 -31.74
N GLY A 59 10.96 -21.10 -33.03
CA GLY A 59 10.62 -22.03 -34.12
C GLY A 59 11.73 -23.02 -34.48
N ALA A 60 12.97 -22.79 -34.02
CA ALA A 60 14.14 -23.63 -34.25
C ALA A 60 14.47 -23.96 -35.72
N ARG A 61 13.90 -23.22 -36.69
CA ARG A 61 14.13 -23.32 -38.13
C ARG A 61 13.89 -21.98 -38.84
N ALA A 62 14.52 -21.78 -40.00
CA ALA A 62 14.51 -20.51 -40.73
C ALA A 62 13.09 -20.06 -41.18
N ASN A 63 12.26 -20.99 -41.66
CA ASN A 63 10.89 -20.72 -42.12
C ASN A 63 9.86 -21.34 -41.16
N ALA A 64 10.00 -21.04 -39.87
CA ALA A 64 9.06 -21.55 -38.87
C ALA A 64 7.62 -21.12 -39.18
N LYS A 65 6.68 -22.04 -38.96
CA LYS A 65 5.23 -21.83 -38.98
C LYS A 65 4.81 -21.23 -37.65
N ILE A 66 4.37 -19.98 -37.67
CA ILE A 66 4.05 -19.23 -36.45
C ILE A 66 2.56 -18.87 -36.44
N ALA A 67 1.87 -19.33 -35.41
CA ALA A 67 0.53 -18.85 -35.10
C ALA A 67 0.60 -17.53 -34.35
N VAL A 68 -0.14 -16.51 -34.79
CA VAL A 68 -0.25 -15.23 -34.09
C VAL A 68 -1.70 -15.01 -33.71
N VAL A 69 -1.99 -15.02 -32.41
CA VAL A 69 -3.35 -14.91 -31.89
C VAL A 69 -3.69 -13.43 -31.68
N ARG A 70 -4.70 -12.94 -32.40
CA ARG A 70 -5.29 -11.59 -32.24
C ARG A 70 -4.30 -10.42 -32.23
N ASN A 71 -3.22 -10.50 -33.00
CA ASN A 71 -2.22 -9.44 -33.09
C ASN A 71 -1.72 -9.25 -34.53
N GLN A 72 -2.41 -8.40 -35.31
CA GLN A 72 -2.08 -8.21 -36.72
C GLN A 72 -0.74 -7.49 -36.95
N ALA A 73 -0.33 -6.59 -36.06
CA ALA A 73 0.96 -5.92 -36.16
C ALA A 73 2.12 -6.91 -36.02
N MET A 74 2.05 -7.80 -35.02
CA MET A 74 2.99 -8.92 -34.86
C MET A 74 2.98 -9.84 -36.09
N ALA A 75 1.80 -10.18 -36.60
CA ALA A 75 1.69 -11.05 -37.76
C ALA A 75 2.34 -10.43 -39.01
N SER A 76 2.16 -9.13 -39.25
CA SER A 76 2.82 -8.41 -40.34
C SER A 76 4.34 -8.45 -40.18
N LEU A 77 4.84 -8.05 -39.00
CA LEU A 77 6.27 -8.00 -38.73
C LEU A 77 6.96 -9.36 -38.96
N LEU A 78 6.33 -10.46 -38.54
CA LEU A 78 6.90 -11.80 -38.71
C LEU A 78 6.82 -12.30 -40.18
N ARG A 79 5.78 -11.92 -40.95
CA ARG A 79 5.75 -12.21 -42.39
C ARG A 79 6.85 -11.46 -43.14
N ASP A 80 7.03 -10.18 -42.82
CA ASP A 80 8.10 -9.36 -43.41
C ASP A 80 9.50 -9.89 -43.05
N ALA A 81 9.61 -10.64 -41.95
CA ALA A 81 10.83 -11.33 -41.53
C ALA A 81 11.04 -12.71 -42.18
N GLY A 82 10.11 -13.19 -43.01
CA GLY A 82 10.23 -14.45 -43.76
C GLY A 82 9.61 -15.69 -43.10
N PHE A 83 8.85 -15.53 -42.00
CA PHE A 83 8.17 -16.66 -41.35
C PHE A 83 6.83 -17.01 -42.03
N GLU A 84 6.42 -18.29 -41.93
CA GLU A 84 5.09 -18.74 -42.36
C GLU A 84 4.05 -18.41 -41.26
N VAL A 85 3.38 -17.26 -41.37
CA VAL A 85 2.50 -16.76 -40.30
C VAL A 85 1.02 -17.02 -40.57
N SER A 86 0.33 -17.62 -39.60
CA SER A 86 -1.14 -17.71 -39.57
C SER A 86 -1.72 -16.83 -38.47
N SER A 87 -2.60 -15.89 -38.84
CA SER A 87 -3.35 -15.08 -37.87
C SER A 87 -4.56 -15.88 -37.37
N LEU A 88 -4.62 -16.16 -36.07
CA LEU A 88 -5.71 -16.93 -35.44
C LEU A 88 -6.56 -16.05 -34.53
N ASP A 89 -7.82 -16.44 -34.33
CA ASP A 89 -8.77 -15.73 -33.47
C ASP A 89 -9.49 -16.67 -32.48
N LYS A 90 -10.55 -17.36 -32.92
CA LYS A 90 -11.29 -18.33 -32.09
C LYS A 90 -10.69 -19.73 -32.23
N ASP A 91 -10.81 -20.53 -31.17
CA ASP A 91 -10.43 -21.95 -31.13
C ASP A 91 -9.01 -22.27 -31.62
N TRP A 92 -8.11 -21.29 -31.52
CA TRP A 92 -6.70 -21.38 -31.95
C TRP A 92 -5.95 -22.56 -31.32
N HIS A 93 -6.38 -23.01 -30.15
CA HIS A 93 -5.77 -24.11 -29.43
C HIS A 93 -6.00 -25.48 -30.10
N ALA A 94 -6.98 -25.60 -31.00
CA ALA A 94 -7.27 -26.83 -31.73
C ALA A 94 -6.25 -27.14 -32.83
N SER A 95 -5.55 -26.13 -33.35
CA SER A 95 -4.61 -26.26 -34.48
C SER A 95 -3.13 -26.15 -34.09
N LEU A 96 -2.82 -26.13 -32.78
CA LEU A 96 -1.43 -25.92 -32.29
C LEU A 96 -0.41 -26.88 -32.91
N ALA A 97 -0.79 -28.14 -33.15
CA ALA A 97 0.11 -29.18 -33.65
C ALA A 97 0.67 -28.89 -35.07
N THR A 98 0.10 -27.95 -35.82
CA THR A 98 0.55 -27.60 -37.17
C THR A 98 1.62 -26.50 -37.20
N PHE A 99 1.89 -25.88 -36.05
CA PHE A 99 2.80 -24.75 -35.91
C PHE A 99 4.06 -25.15 -35.17
N ASP A 100 5.15 -24.43 -35.39
CA ASP A 100 6.37 -24.57 -34.59
C ASP A 100 6.36 -23.62 -33.39
N ALA A 101 5.70 -22.46 -33.52
CA ALA A 101 5.60 -21.50 -32.44
C ALA A 101 4.26 -20.75 -32.43
N VAL A 102 3.88 -20.23 -31.27
CA VAL A 102 2.69 -19.42 -31.06
C VAL A 102 3.07 -18.10 -30.39
N VAL A 103 2.47 -17.00 -30.85
CA VAL A 103 2.51 -15.68 -30.22
C VAL A 103 1.13 -15.35 -29.66
N ILE A 104 1.04 -15.14 -28.35
CA ILE A 104 -0.23 -14.83 -27.67
C ILE A 104 0.00 -14.02 -26.39
N ASP A 105 -0.85 -13.04 -26.12
CA ASP A 105 -0.89 -12.38 -24.81
C ASP A 105 -1.44 -13.37 -23.76
N SER A 106 -0.72 -13.55 -22.66
CA SER A 106 -1.05 -14.51 -21.60
C SER A 106 -2.46 -14.29 -21.04
N HIS A 107 -2.98 -13.05 -21.02
CA HIS A 107 -4.34 -12.76 -20.57
C HIS A 107 -5.42 -13.38 -21.49
N GLN A 108 -5.06 -13.76 -22.72
CA GLN A 108 -5.95 -14.40 -23.69
C GLN A 108 -5.92 -15.94 -23.60
N VAL A 109 -5.08 -16.51 -22.73
CA VAL A 109 -5.04 -17.96 -22.51
C VAL A 109 -6.22 -18.37 -21.61
N SER A 110 -7.21 -19.01 -22.21
CA SER A 110 -8.37 -19.54 -21.47
C SER A 110 -8.03 -20.83 -20.71
N ASN A 111 -8.88 -21.18 -19.73
CA ASN A 111 -8.75 -22.43 -18.99
C ASN A 111 -8.73 -23.67 -19.91
N ALA A 112 -9.53 -23.67 -20.98
CA ALA A 112 -9.60 -24.76 -21.94
C ALA A 112 -8.33 -24.86 -22.82
N ALA A 113 -7.72 -23.72 -23.14
CA ALA A 113 -6.52 -23.67 -23.98
C ALA A 113 -5.21 -23.99 -23.22
N ARG A 114 -5.21 -23.85 -21.89
CA ARG A 114 -4.01 -23.99 -21.05
C ARG A 114 -3.32 -25.36 -21.20
N ALA A 115 -4.06 -26.46 -21.00
CA ALA A 115 -3.48 -27.80 -21.08
C ALA A 115 -3.02 -28.19 -22.50
N PRO A 116 -3.79 -27.90 -23.57
CA PRO A 116 -3.31 -28.04 -24.95
C PRO A 116 -2.03 -27.24 -25.21
N LEU A 117 -1.96 -25.98 -24.77
CA LEU A 117 -0.80 -25.12 -24.98
C LEU A 117 0.43 -25.63 -24.21
N ALA A 118 0.26 -26.07 -22.96
CA ALA A 118 1.34 -26.68 -22.19
C ALA A 118 1.92 -27.91 -22.90
N ARG A 119 1.05 -28.83 -23.37
CA ARG A 119 1.47 -30.02 -24.13
C ARG A 119 2.16 -29.67 -25.44
N PHE A 120 1.68 -28.65 -26.14
CA PHE A 120 2.32 -28.17 -27.36
C PHE A 120 3.77 -27.74 -27.09
N ILE A 121 3.97 -26.93 -26.03
CA ILE A 121 5.30 -26.46 -25.65
C ILE A 121 6.18 -27.64 -25.23
N THR A 122 5.75 -28.47 -24.28
CA THR A 122 6.61 -29.57 -23.78
C THR A 122 6.97 -30.60 -24.85
N ASN A 123 6.17 -30.72 -25.91
CA ASN A 123 6.46 -31.57 -27.07
C ASN A 123 7.38 -30.94 -28.13
N GLY A 124 7.88 -29.72 -27.93
CA GLY A 124 8.84 -29.06 -28.83
C GLY A 124 8.38 -27.72 -29.40
N GLY A 125 7.13 -27.31 -29.13
CA GLY A 125 6.60 -26.03 -29.59
C GLY A 125 7.24 -24.83 -28.90
N GLY A 126 7.25 -23.71 -29.62
CA GLY A 126 7.68 -22.40 -29.14
C GLY A 126 6.52 -21.53 -28.64
N LEU A 127 6.72 -20.76 -27.57
CA LEU A 127 5.77 -19.73 -27.12
C LEU A 127 6.47 -18.38 -26.96
N LEU A 128 5.98 -17.34 -27.66
CA LEU A 128 6.21 -15.94 -27.30
C LEU A 128 4.96 -15.40 -26.62
N THR A 129 5.10 -14.91 -25.39
CA THR A 129 3.97 -14.37 -24.65
C THR A 129 4.32 -13.11 -23.87
N ALA A 130 3.30 -12.37 -23.50
CA ALA A 130 3.40 -11.17 -22.68
C ALA A 130 2.24 -11.14 -21.68
N GLY A 131 2.43 -10.51 -20.53
CA GLY A 131 1.41 -10.40 -19.49
C GLY A 131 1.74 -9.28 -18.53
N LEU A 132 0.77 -8.78 -17.78
CA LEU A 132 0.97 -7.69 -16.82
C LEU A 132 0.32 -8.04 -15.48
N GLY A 133 1.13 -8.49 -14.52
CA GLY A 133 0.64 -8.98 -13.24
C GLY A 133 -0.16 -7.95 -12.43
N TRP A 134 0.43 -6.77 -12.16
CA TRP A 134 -0.23 -5.73 -11.36
C TRP A 134 -1.53 -5.23 -11.99
N GLY A 135 -1.53 -4.97 -13.30
CA GLY A 135 -2.72 -4.52 -14.02
C GLY A 135 -3.81 -5.60 -14.10
N TRP A 136 -3.41 -6.87 -14.22
CA TRP A 136 -4.34 -7.99 -14.17
C TRP A 136 -5.03 -8.09 -12.81
N LEU A 137 -4.29 -7.92 -11.70
CA LEU A 137 -4.86 -7.93 -10.35
C LEU A 137 -5.92 -6.84 -10.14
N GLN A 138 -5.67 -5.64 -10.68
CA GLN A 138 -6.65 -4.54 -10.59
C GLN A 138 -7.98 -4.88 -11.27
N LEU A 139 -7.95 -5.64 -12.37
CA LEU A 139 -9.13 -6.03 -13.13
C LEU A 139 -9.80 -7.31 -12.60
N ASN A 140 -9.18 -8.00 -11.63
CA ASN A 140 -9.64 -9.30 -11.12
C ASN A 140 -9.70 -9.28 -9.57
N PRO A 141 -10.64 -8.53 -8.97
CA PRO A 141 -10.77 -8.44 -7.53
C PRO A 141 -11.04 -9.82 -6.90
N GLY A 142 -10.36 -10.11 -5.78
CA GLY A 142 -10.44 -11.40 -5.10
C GLY A 142 -9.57 -12.51 -5.69
N LYS A 143 -8.79 -12.23 -6.74
CA LYS A 143 -7.74 -13.13 -7.25
C LYS A 143 -6.37 -12.74 -6.72
N SER A 144 -5.45 -13.71 -6.74
CA SER A 144 -4.05 -13.53 -6.38
C SER A 144 -3.16 -13.57 -7.63
N ILE A 145 -1.90 -13.14 -7.50
CA ILE A 145 -0.94 -13.23 -8.62
C ILE A 145 -0.73 -14.69 -9.07
N HIS A 146 -1.00 -15.67 -8.20
CA HIS A 146 -0.93 -17.08 -8.54
C HIS A 146 -1.99 -17.53 -9.55
N ASP A 147 -3.10 -16.79 -9.64
CA ASP A 147 -4.22 -17.02 -10.57
C ASP A 147 -4.00 -16.37 -11.94
N HIS A 148 -2.93 -15.58 -12.10
CA HIS A 148 -2.59 -14.96 -13.39
C HIS A 148 -2.48 -16.07 -14.47
N PRO A 149 -3.15 -15.95 -15.63
CA PRO A 149 -3.17 -17.02 -16.64
C PRO A 149 -1.79 -17.49 -17.09
N GLY A 150 -0.83 -16.55 -17.21
CA GLY A 150 0.56 -16.87 -17.52
C GLY A 150 1.26 -17.66 -16.39
N ASN A 151 0.95 -17.37 -15.12
CA ASN A 151 1.52 -18.10 -13.97
C ASN A 151 0.92 -19.49 -13.84
N LEU A 152 -0.36 -19.63 -14.17
CA LEU A 152 -1.02 -20.93 -14.23
C LEU A 152 -0.47 -21.83 -15.36
N LEU A 153 0.14 -21.24 -16.39
CA LEU A 153 0.72 -21.97 -17.52
C LEU A 153 2.22 -22.24 -17.36
N LEU A 154 3.02 -21.23 -16.98
CA LEU A 154 4.48 -21.24 -17.16
C LEU A 154 5.27 -21.39 -15.86
N ARG A 155 4.61 -21.54 -14.71
CA ARG A 155 5.32 -21.74 -13.44
C ARG A 155 6.26 -22.95 -13.48
N ASP A 156 5.83 -24.05 -14.10
CA ASP A 156 6.64 -25.27 -14.23
C ASP A 156 7.81 -25.09 -15.23
N ALA A 157 7.74 -24.11 -16.12
CA ALA A 157 8.87 -23.67 -16.95
C ALA A 157 9.85 -22.75 -16.17
N GLY A 158 9.57 -22.45 -14.91
CA GLY A 158 10.34 -21.54 -14.06
C GLY A 158 10.12 -20.06 -14.38
N ILE A 159 8.95 -19.70 -14.94
CA ILE A 159 8.58 -18.32 -15.26
C ILE A 159 7.32 -17.93 -14.50
N VAL A 160 7.39 -16.80 -13.78
CA VAL A 160 6.23 -16.18 -13.15
C VAL A 160 6.24 -14.66 -13.33
N TRP A 161 5.07 -14.08 -13.54
CA TRP A 161 4.82 -12.64 -13.43
C TRP A 161 4.60 -12.26 -11.97
N CYS A 162 5.19 -11.14 -11.57
CA CYS A 162 5.03 -10.54 -10.25
C CYS A 162 3.98 -9.42 -10.29
N ASP A 163 3.65 -8.87 -9.11
CA ASP A 163 2.62 -7.85 -8.89
C ASP A 163 3.18 -6.40 -8.84
N GLY A 164 4.44 -6.20 -9.24
CA GLY A 164 5.12 -4.91 -9.22
C GLY A 164 5.29 -4.24 -10.59
N THR A 165 5.75 -2.99 -10.57
CA THR A 165 6.17 -2.21 -11.74
C THR A 165 7.70 -2.11 -11.82
N LEU A 166 8.22 -1.80 -13.01
CA LEU A 166 9.64 -1.56 -13.23
C LEU A 166 9.84 -0.30 -14.06
N ASP A 167 10.81 0.50 -13.68
CA ASP A 167 11.20 1.68 -14.43
C ASP A 167 12.12 1.33 -15.61
N PRO A 168 11.99 2.06 -16.73
CA PRO A 168 12.91 1.93 -17.85
C PRO A 168 14.38 2.17 -17.46
N THR A 169 15.28 1.40 -18.07
CA THR A 169 16.73 1.64 -17.90
C THR A 169 17.24 2.77 -18.79
N SER A 170 16.43 3.26 -19.73
CA SER A 170 16.66 4.45 -20.57
C SER A 170 15.34 5.14 -20.93
N PRO A 171 15.33 6.40 -21.40
CA PRO A 171 14.09 7.10 -21.74
C PRO A 171 13.20 6.28 -22.66
N LYS A 172 12.02 5.86 -22.16
CA LYS A 172 11.02 5.04 -22.86
C LYS A 172 11.51 3.65 -23.34
N ALA A 173 12.63 3.12 -22.83
CA ALA A 173 13.17 1.83 -23.27
C ALA A 173 13.95 1.06 -22.21
N PHE A 174 13.99 -0.26 -22.36
CA PHE A 174 14.81 -1.18 -21.57
C PHE A 174 16.04 -1.61 -22.38
N ARG A 175 17.23 -1.25 -21.93
CA ARG A 175 18.50 -1.65 -22.51
C ARG A 175 18.80 -3.12 -22.20
N VAL A 176 19.36 -3.80 -23.20
CA VAL A 176 20.00 -5.12 -23.02
C VAL A 176 21.38 -4.88 -22.41
N GLU A 177 21.60 -5.41 -21.22
CA GLU A 177 22.83 -5.23 -20.45
C GLU A 177 23.25 -6.57 -19.82
N PRO A 178 24.50 -6.72 -19.34
CA PRO A 178 24.95 -7.94 -18.69
C PRO A 178 24.01 -8.36 -17.54
N ILE A 179 23.64 -9.64 -17.54
CA ILE A 179 22.66 -10.19 -16.61
C ILE A 179 23.40 -10.82 -15.43
N SER A 180 23.10 -10.34 -14.22
CA SER A 180 23.59 -10.94 -12.98
C SER A 180 22.91 -12.29 -12.70
N GLU A 181 23.67 -13.26 -12.19
CA GLU A 181 23.13 -14.54 -11.74
C GLU A 181 22.14 -14.40 -10.57
N SER A 182 22.28 -13.33 -9.76
CA SER A 182 21.38 -13.01 -8.65
C SER A 182 19.94 -12.73 -9.08
N LEU A 183 19.68 -12.51 -10.38
CA LEU A 183 18.34 -12.32 -10.94
C LEU A 183 17.56 -13.63 -11.12
N HIS A 184 18.21 -14.78 -10.93
CA HIS A 184 17.55 -16.09 -10.97
C HIS A 184 17.15 -16.52 -9.54
N ALA A 185 15.85 -16.66 -9.27
CA ALA A 185 15.31 -16.93 -7.93
C ALA A 185 15.96 -18.14 -7.24
N ALA A 186 16.20 -19.25 -7.96
CA ALA A 186 16.87 -20.41 -7.35
C ALA A 186 18.34 -20.15 -6.96
N ARG A 187 19.06 -19.30 -7.71
CA ARG A 187 20.45 -18.94 -7.39
C ARG A 187 20.48 -17.96 -6.24
N ALA A 188 19.56 -17.00 -6.22
CA ALA A 188 19.34 -16.11 -5.10
C ALA A 188 18.97 -16.88 -3.81
N MET A 189 18.18 -17.96 -3.93
CA MET A 189 17.83 -18.82 -2.80
C MET A 189 19.06 -19.55 -2.24
N ASN A 190 19.92 -20.09 -3.10
CA ASN A 190 21.20 -20.68 -2.66
C ASN A 190 22.08 -19.63 -1.95
N ALA A 191 22.09 -18.39 -2.45
CA ALA A 191 22.82 -17.29 -1.81
C ALA A 191 22.24 -16.95 -0.42
N LEU A 192 20.90 -16.98 -0.26
CA LEU A 192 20.26 -16.78 1.04
C LEU A 192 20.62 -17.89 2.03
N GLU A 193 20.60 -19.15 1.63
CA GLU A 193 21.04 -20.27 2.48
C GLU A 193 22.49 -20.11 2.92
N HIS A 194 23.37 -19.73 1.99
CA HIS A 194 24.78 -19.48 2.28
C HIS A 194 25.02 -18.30 3.20
N ALA A 195 24.23 -17.23 3.06
CA ALA A 195 24.30 -16.04 3.91
C ALA A 195 23.81 -16.36 5.32
N ALA A 196 22.64 -16.99 5.44
CA ALA A 196 22.04 -17.40 6.69
C ALA A 196 22.94 -18.37 7.48
N ALA A 197 23.48 -19.41 6.84
CA ALA A 197 24.35 -20.39 7.50
C ALA A 197 25.66 -19.78 8.05
N ARG A 198 26.06 -18.59 7.58
CA ARG A 198 27.29 -17.89 7.97
C ARG A 198 27.02 -16.63 8.79
N ASN A 199 25.76 -16.33 9.14
CA ASN A 199 25.36 -15.06 9.73
C ASN A 199 25.89 -13.85 8.92
N ALA A 200 25.86 -13.97 7.60
CA ALA A 200 26.31 -12.95 6.66
C ALA A 200 25.10 -12.28 5.98
N GLU A 201 25.36 -11.13 5.37
CA GLU A 201 24.33 -10.40 4.61
C GLU A 201 24.26 -10.88 3.16
N LEU A 202 23.03 -11.06 2.71
CA LEU A 202 22.72 -11.40 1.33
C LEU A 202 23.06 -10.22 0.39
N ASP A 203 23.47 -10.54 -0.84
CA ASP A 203 23.57 -9.55 -1.91
C ASP A 203 22.23 -8.81 -2.11
N PRO A 204 22.19 -7.46 -2.14
CA PRO A 204 20.95 -6.71 -2.31
C PRO A 204 20.15 -7.09 -3.56
N GLN A 205 20.82 -7.43 -4.66
CA GLN A 205 20.15 -7.86 -5.90
C GLN A 205 19.49 -9.24 -5.74
N ALA A 206 20.15 -10.18 -5.06
CA ALA A 206 19.54 -11.46 -4.70
C ALA A 206 18.33 -11.27 -3.76
N GLY A 207 18.43 -10.35 -2.79
CA GLY A 207 17.33 -10.02 -1.89
C GLY A 207 16.08 -9.51 -2.61
N THR A 208 16.23 -8.53 -3.51
CA THR A 208 15.12 -8.03 -4.34
C THR A 208 14.50 -9.14 -5.21
N THR A 209 15.33 -10.00 -5.78
CA THR A 209 14.86 -11.13 -6.60
C THR A 209 14.02 -12.11 -5.78
N LEU A 210 14.46 -12.45 -4.57
CA LEU A 210 13.73 -13.36 -3.69
C LEU A 210 12.41 -12.77 -3.21
N ILE A 211 12.38 -11.51 -2.79
CA ILE A 211 11.13 -10.87 -2.34
C ILE A 211 10.08 -10.92 -3.46
N ALA A 212 10.47 -10.57 -4.69
CA ALA A 212 9.57 -10.62 -5.85
C ALA A 212 9.11 -12.05 -6.15
N ALA A 213 10.04 -13.02 -6.16
CA ALA A 213 9.72 -14.40 -6.49
C ALA A 213 8.85 -15.08 -5.43
N LEU A 214 9.18 -14.94 -4.14
CA LEU A 214 8.47 -15.62 -3.04
C LEU A 214 7.01 -15.15 -2.91
N ARG A 215 6.71 -13.90 -3.25
CA ARG A 215 5.33 -13.37 -3.33
C ARG A 215 4.55 -13.93 -4.52
N ALA A 216 5.23 -14.29 -5.61
CA ALA A 216 4.58 -14.79 -6.83
C ALA A 216 4.38 -16.32 -6.83
N LEU A 217 5.10 -17.05 -5.97
CA LEU A 217 5.12 -18.50 -5.90
C LEU A 217 4.03 -19.05 -4.95
N PRO A 218 3.41 -20.20 -5.26
CA PRO A 218 2.39 -20.80 -4.41
C PRO A 218 3.02 -21.36 -3.12
N ALA A 219 2.24 -21.41 -2.03
CA ALA A 219 2.71 -21.81 -0.69
C ALA A 219 3.51 -23.13 -0.63
N HIS A 220 3.17 -24.11 -1.49
CA HIS A 220 3.83 -25.42 -1.53
C HIS A 220 5.07 -25.49 -2.46
N HIS A 221 5.50 -24.37 -3.03
CA HIS A 221 6.65 -24.35 -3.92
C HIS A 221 7.95 -24.60 -3.15
N ALA A 222 8.87 -25.39 -3.71
CA ALA A 222 10.11 -25.80 -3.05
C ALA A 222 10.97 -24.62 -2.56
N LEU A 223 11.01 -23.51 -3.30
CA LEU A 223 11.72 -22.29 -2.85
C LEU A 223 11.09 -21.66 -1.61
N LEU A 224 9.76 -21.67 -1.49
CA LEU A 224 9.07 -21.18 -0.30
C LEU A 224 9.36 -22.10 0.89
N THR A 225 9.29 -23.42 0.71
CA THR A 225 9.65 -24.40 1.75
C THR A 225 11.07 -24.17 2.28
N ARG A 226 12.04 -23.95 1.38
CA ARG A 226 13.44 -23.64 1.76
C ARG A 226 13.53 -22.32 2.53
N ALA A 227 12.88 -21.26 2.04
CA ALA A 227 12.90 -19.96 2.68
C ALA A 227 12.22 -19.99 4.07
N HIS A 228 11.14 -20.74 4.24
CA HIS A 228 10.48 -20.96 5.54
C HIS A 228 11.34 -21.73 6.52
N ALA A 229 12.13 -22.70 6.07
CA ALA A 229 13.07 -23.42 6.94
C ALA A 229 14.15 -22.48 7.52
N ILE A 230 14.66 -21.57 6.69
CA ILE A 230 15.60 -20.52 7.14
C ILE A 230 14.89 -19.57 8.10
N LEU A 231 13.71 -19.07 7.74
CA LEU A 231 12.92 -18.17 8.59
C LEU A 231 12.69 -18.78 9.97
N LYS A 232 12.27 -20.05 10.05
CA LYS A 232 12.04 -20.74 11.33
C LYS A 232 13.28 -20.73 12.23
N SER A 233 14.47 -20.81 11.66
CA SER A 233 15.73 -20.83 12.40
C SER A 233 16.22 -19.43 12.82
N HIS A 234 15.67 -18.36 12.22
CA HIS A 234 16.09 -16.97 12.45
C HIS A 234 14.95 -16.06 12.95
N ALA A 235 13.75 -16.60 13.17
CA ALA A 235 12.57 -15.81 13.53
C ALA A 235 12.76 -14.99 14.82
N SER A 236 13.54 -15.51 15.78
CA SER A 236 13.90 -14.78 17.01
C SER A 236 14.73 -13.53 16.76
N ASP A 237 15.43 -13.44 15.63
CA ASP A 237 16.30 -12.31 15.31
C ASP A 237 15.52 -11.14 14.70
N LEU A 238 14.28 -11.39 14.25
CA LEU A 238 13.39 -10.44 13.57
C LEU A 238 12.57 -9.56 14.54
N THR A 239 13.11 -9.30 15.73
CA THR A 239 12.51 -8.43 16.76
C THR A 239 12.78 -6.95 16.48
N ILE A 240 12.27 -6.45 15.36
CA ILE A 240 12.43 -5.04 14.97
C ILE A 240 11.73 -4.08 15.94
N SER A 241 12.36 -2.97 16.26
CA SER A 241 11.79 -1.88 17.08
C SER A 241 12.49 -0.55 16.80
N GLN A 242 12.00 0.54 17.38
CA GLN A 242 12.62 1.86 17.22
C GLN A 242 14.10 1.89 17.68
N GLY A 243 14.43 1.13 18.72
CA GLY A 243 15.80 0.97 19.23
C GLY A 243 16.64 -0.10 18.51
N LYS A 244 16.00 -1.00 17.74
CA LYS A 244 16.66 -2.04 16.93
C LYS A 244 16.10 -2.02 15.50
N PRO A 245 16.41 -0.97 14.71
CA PRO A 245 15.88 -0.84 13.36
C PRO A 245 16.59 -1.78 12.37
N LEU A 246 15.95 -2.07 11.24
CA LEU A 246 16.54 -2.80 10.10
C LEU A 246 16.83 -1.86 8.93
N GLY A 247 18.11 -1.66 8.62
CA GLY A 247 18.57 -0.82 7.50
C GLY A 247 18.75 -1.60 6.19
N THR A 248 19.07 -0.90 5.11
CA THR A 248 19.38 -1.50 3.79
C THR A 248 20.55 -2.49 3.79
N LYS A 249 21.43 -2.42 4.79
CA LYS A 249 22.52 -3.39 4.98
C LYS A 249 22.05 -4.72 5.56
N ASN A 250 20.88 -4.77 6.20
CA ASN A 250 20.31 -6.00 6.79
C ASN A 250 19.49 -6.78 5.78
N VAL A 251 20.09 -7.08 4.62
CA VAL A 251 19.39 -7.68 3.47
C VAL A 251 18.78 -9.02 3.84
N THR A 252 19.52 -9.89 4.55
CA THR A 252 19.03 -11.23 4.95
C THR A 252 17.79 -11.10 5.82
N SER A 253 17.87 -10.31 6.89
CA SER A 253 16.75 -10.11 7.83
C SER A 253 15.56 -9.42 7.17
N ARG A 254 15.78 -8.48 6.24
CA ARG A 254 14.69 -7.82 5.51
C ARG A 254 13.94 -8.81 4.61
N VAL A 255 14.64 -9.70 3.91
CA VAL A 255 14.01 -10.75 3.09
C VAL A 255 13.19 -11.70 3.97
N LEU A 256 13.75 -12.16 5.09
CA LEU A 256 13.06 -13.07 6.00
C LEU A 256 11.85 -12.42 6.66
N LEU A 257 11.94 -11.14 7.08
CA LEU A 257 10.80 -10.39 7.63
C LEU A 257 9.70 -10.18 6.58
N SER A 258 10.05 -9.81 5.34
CA SER A 258 9.07 -9.71 4.25
C SER A 258 8.36 -11.04 4.00
N LEU A 259 9.10 -12.15 4.01
CA LEU A 259 8.52 -13.49 3.87
C LEU A 259 7.59 -13.83 5.04
N GLN A 260 8.00 -13.52 6.27
CA GLN A 260 7.22 -13.80 7.46
C GLN A 260 5.86 -13.09 7.41
N VAL A 261 5.87 -11.77 7.17
CA VAL A 261 4.65 -10.95 7.10
C VAL A 261 3.73 -11.41 5.97
N GLU A 262 4.28 -11.73 4.79
CA GLU A 262 3.48 -12.26 3.67
C GLU A 262 2.89 -13.64 4.00
N SER A 263 3.64 -14.50 4.69
CA SER A 263 3.15 -15.83 5.07
C SER A 263 2.01 -15.72 6.09
N GLU A 264 2.18 -14.89 7.12
CA GLU A 264 1.15 -14.63 8.14
C GLU A 264 -0.15 -14.08 7.54
N ARG A 265 -0.05 -13.30 6.45
CA ARG A 265 -1.20 -12.76 5.70
C ARG A 265 -2.00 -13.80 4.95
N ASN A 266 -1.46 -15.00 4.74
CA ASN A 266 -2.14 -16.06 4.01
C ASN A 266 -2.56 -17.22 4.94
N LEU A 267 -2.21 -17.16 6.23
CA LEU A 267 -2.63 -18.15 7.21
C LEU A 267 -4.13 -18.03 7.57
N PRO A 268 -4.83 -19.16 7.78
CA PRO A 268 -6.09 -19.20 8.49
C PRO A 268 -5.96 -18.58 9.89
N ALA A 269 -7.02 -17.95 10.40
CA ALA A 269 -6.98 -17.22 11.67
C ALA A 269 -6.42 -18.06 12.84
N HIS A 270 -6.79 -19.35 12.94
CA HIS A 270 -6.36 -20.25 14.02
C HIS A 270 -4.87 -20.66 13.95
N GLU A 271 -4.20 -20.41 12.82
CA GLU A 271 -2.76 -20.69 12.64
C GLU A 271 -1.89 -19.44 12.88
N VAL A 272 -2.48 -18.24 12.89
CA VAL A 272 -1.75 -17.00 13.17
C VAL A 272 -1.19 -17.06 14.60
N ARG A 273 0.03 -16.53 14.77
CA ARG A 273 0.72 -16.41 16.06
C ARG A 273 1.19 -14.97 16.23
N ALA A 274 1.43 -14.56 17.47
CA ALA A 274 1.95 -13.24 17.76
C ALA A 274 3.37 -13.10 17.16
N HIS A 275 3.58 -12.04 16.39
CA HIS A 275 4.91 -11.69 15.92
C HIS A 275 5.72 -11.11 17.09
N PRO A 276 7.00 -11.48 17.29
CA PRO A 276 7.79 -10.99 18.43
C PRO A 276 7.88 -9.45 18.53
N ALA A 277 7.90 -8.76 17.38
CA ALA A 277 7.90 -7.31 17.32
C ALA A 277 6.55 -6.63 17.69
N ALA A 278 5.45 -7.38 17.81
CA ALA A 278 4.14 -6.83 18.17
C ALA A 278 4.17 -6.12 19.53
N SER A 279 5.00 -6.61 20.45
CA SER A 279 5.19 -6.03 21.79
C SER A 279 5.85 -4.66 21.77
N ALA A 280 6.75 -4.43 20.81
CA ALA A 280 7.38 -3.13 20.61
C ALA A 280 6.43 -2.16 19.90
N PHE A 281 5.68 -2.65 18.90
CA PHE A 281 4.66 -1.87 18.21
C PHE A 281 3.68 -2.81 17.47
N PRO A 282 2.35 -2.64 17.62
CA PRO A 282 1.65 -1.55 18.31
C PRO A 282 1.60 -1.64 19.84
N GLY A 283 2.14 -2.70 20.45
CA GLY A 283 2.19 -2.88 21.90
C GLY A 283 1.42 -4.11 22.36
N GLU A 284 1.70 -4.57 23.58
CA GLU A 284 1.02 -5.71 24.17
C GLU A 284 -0.27 -5.31 24.90
N VAL A 285 -1.22 -6.24 24.94
CA VAL A 285 -2.35 -6.14 25.86
C VAL A 285 -1.87 -6.41 27.28
N ALA A 286 -2.40 -5.66 28.25
CA ALA A 286 -2.11 -5.85 29.67
C ALA A 286 -2.33 -7.31 30.12
N ALA A 287 -1.40 -7.81 30.95
CA ALA A 287 -1.47 -9.15 31.50
C ALA A 287 -2.80 -9.37 32.24
N GLY A 288 -3.49 -10.47 31.95
CA GLY A 288 -4.76 -10.82 32.58
C GLY A 288 -5.98 -10.05 32.06
N ALA A 289 -5.84 -9.20 31.04
CA ALA A 289 -7.01 -8.55 30.43
C ALA A 289 -8.05 -9.59 29.95
N ALA A 290 -9.30 -9.35 30.31
CA ALA A 290 -10.40 -10.25 29.98
C ALA A 290 -10.68 -10.23 28.47
N ARG A 291 -10.92 -11.41 27.90
CA ARG A 291 -11.42 -11.55 26.53
C ARG A 291 -12.93 -11.45 26.61
N ILE A 292 -13.48 -10.39 26.05
CA ILE A 292 -14.88 -10.04 26.15
C ILE A 292 -15.63 -10.32 24.85
N GLU A 293 -16.95 -10.23 24.96
CA GLU A 293 -17.86 -10.17 23.84
C GLU A 293 -18.63 -8.86 23.92
N ARG A 294 -18.81 -8.18 22.78
CA ARG A 294 -19.60 -6.95 22.71
C ARG A 294 -20.35 -6.87 21.39
N THR A 295 -21.62 -6.49 21.49
CA THR A 295 -22.49 -6.18 20.35
C THR A 295 -22.63 -4.68 20.20
N PHE A 296 -22.59 -4.20 18.97
CA PHE A 296 -22.79 -2.78 18.66
C PHE A 296 -23.54 -2.63 17.33
N GLN A 297 -24.24 -1.51 17.18
CA GLN A 297 -24.96 -1.15 15.95
C GLN A 297 -24.12 -0.18 15.13
N ILE A 298 -23.96 -0.49 13.85
CA ILE A 298 -23.22 0.30 12.88
C ILE A 298 -24.23 0.99 11.96
N ASP A 299 -24.15 2.31 11.86
CA ASP A 299 -24.88 3.06 10.83
C ASP A 299 -24.16 2.93 9.49
N LEU A 300 -24.78 2.18 8.57
CA LEU A 300 -24.19 1.91 7.26
C LEU A 300 -24.19 3.15 6.36
N SER A 301 -24.90 4.21 6.71
CA SER A 301 -24.93 5.45 5.92
C SER A 301 -23.66 6.27 6.07
N ILE A 302 -22.89 6.03 7.14
CA ILE A 302 -21.60 6.66 7.41
C ILE A 302 -20.49 5.75 6.84
N PRO A 303 -19.79 6.16 5.78
CA PRO A 303 -18.70 5.36 5.21
C PRO A 303 -17.42 5.44 6.06
N GLY A 304 -16.52 4.48 5.85
CA GLY A 304 -15.22 4.39 6.51
C GLY A 304 -15.26 3.61 7.81
N TRP A 305 -14.32 3.90 8.71
CA TRP A 305 -14.03 3.06 9.87
C TRP A 305 -14.87 3.46 11.08
N HIS A 306 -15.72 2.53 11.51
CA HIS A 306 -16.48 2.63 12.74
C HIS A 306 -15.69 2.04 13.91
N SER A 307 -15.43 2.88 14.90
CA SER A 307 -14.73 2.53 16.13
C SER A 307 -15.58 1.60 17.00
N THR A 308 -14.97 0.53 17.51
CA THR A 308 -15.67 -0.48 18.33
C THR A 308 -15.34 -0.36 19.82
N GLY A 309 -14.25 0.32 20.18
CA GLY A 309 -13.72 0.31 21.55
C GLY A 309 -13.15 -1.06 21.96
N LEU A 310 -12.75 -1.88 20.98
CA LEU A 310 -12.16 -3.19 21.17
C LEU A 310 -10.78 -3.28 20.51
N TYR A 311 -9.94 -4.14 21.04
CA TYR A 311 -8.60 -4.43 20.56
C TYR A 311 -8.42 -5.94 20.39
N ALA A 312 -7.88 -6.37 19.25
CA ALA A 312 -7.53 -7.77 19.01
C ALA A 312 -6.13 -8.04 19.56
N PRO A 313 -5.95 -8.96 20.51
CA PRO A 313 -4.62 -9.33 20.98
C PRO A 313 -3.79 -9.95 19.84
N ALA A 314 -2.48 -9.71 19.85
CA ALA A 314 -1.58 -10.26 18.85
C ALA A 314 -1.63 -11.80 18.83
N GLY A 315 -1.86 -12.38 17.66
CA GLY A 315 -1.93 -13.84 17.46
C GLY A 315 -3.20 -14.52 17.96
N GLU A 316 -4.11 -13.83 18.64
CA GLU A 316 -5.36 -14.41 19.12
C GLU A 316 -6.47 -14.28 18.06
N VAL A 317 -7.35 -15.28 18.01
CA VAL A 317 -8.51 -15.29 17.11
C VAL A 317 -9.64 -14.47 17.72
N ILE A 318 -10.17 -13.53 16.95
CA ILE A 318 -11.46 -12.89 17.21
C ILE A 318 -12.52 -13.46 16.28
N THR A 319 -13.75 -13.52 16.75
CA THR A 319 -14.92 -13.92 15.95
C THR A 319 -15.86 -12.74 15.81
N ILE A 320 -16.26 -12.46 14.57
CA ILE A 320 -17.19 -11.40 14.22
C ILE A 320 -18.45 -12.06 13.70
N THR A 321 -19.59 -11.78 14.32
CA THR A 321 -20.88 -12.33 13.91
C THR A 321 -21.81 -11.19 13.51
N ALA A 322 -22.32 -11.22 12.28
CA ALA A 322 -23.38 -10.34 11.83
C ALA A 322 -24.74 -10.90 12.25
N GLU A 323 -25.68 -10.02 12.59
CA GLU A 323 -27.01 -10.42 13.08
C GLU A 323 -27.86 -11.16 12.02
N SER A 324 -27.58 -11.00 10.71
CA SER A 324 -28.17 -11.86 9.66
C SER A 324 -27.13 -12.37 8.68
N ALA A 325 -27.50 -13.42 7.93
CA ALA A 325 -26.68 -13.99 6.86
C ALA A 325 -26.55 -13.08 5.62
N ASP A 326 -27.42 -12.08 5.48
CA ASP A 326 -27.27 -11.01 4.50
C ASP A 326 -26.30 -9.97 5.05
N VAL A 327 -25.01 -10.25 4.88
CA VAL A 327 -23.94 -9.40 5.40
C VAL A 327 -23.73 -8.26 4.41
N PRO A 328 -23.88 -6.99 4.84
CA PRO A 328 -23.54 -5.86 3.98
C PRO A 328 -22.06 -5.95 3.57
N ALA A 329 -21.67 -5.23 2.51
CA ALA A 329 -20.30 -5.22 1.99
C ALA A 329 -19.30 -4.49 2.93
N CYS A 330 -19.31 -4.82 4.22
CA CYS A 330 -18.44 -4.34 5.27
C CYS A 330 -17.18 -5.20 5.37
N ARG A 331 -16.16 -4.64 6.01
CA ARG A 331 -14.91 -5.33 6.31
C ARG A 331 -14.61 -5.21 7.79
N ILE A 332 -14.01 -6.24 8.38
CA ILE A 332 -13.37 -6.11 9.69
C ILE A 332 -11.93 -5.64 9.45
N ARG A 333 -11.48 -4.66 10.23
CA ARG A 333 -10.10 -4.18 10.22
C ARG A 333 -9.49 -4.28 11.61
N ILE A 334 -8.25 -4.77 11.67
CA ILE A 334 -7.43 -4.78 12.88
C ILE A 334 -6.22 -3.87 12.61
N GLY A 335 -6.08 -2.83 13.43
CA GLY A 335 -5.01 -1.81 13.36
C GLY A 335 -5.49 -0.47 12.79
N CYS A 336 -5.11 0.63 13.44
CA CYS A 336 -5.42 2.00 13.01
C CYS A 336 -4.45 2.56 11.95
N HIS A 337 -3.28 1.98 11.77
CA HIS A 337 -2.20 2.48 10.90
C HIS A 337 -2.40 2.09 9.42
N THR A 338 -2.15 3.00 8.49
CA THR A 338 -2.22 2.73 7.03
C THR A 338 -0.87 2.59 6.36
N ASP A 339 0.20 2.97 7.03
CA ASP A 339 1.48 3.17 6.38
C ASP A 339 2.24 1.88 6.16
N HIS A 340 2.54 1.64 4.88
CA HIS A 340 3.47 0.61 4.42
C HIS A 340 4.87 1.22 4.31
N LEU A 341 5.86 0.59 4.96
CA LEU A 341 7.21 1.15 5.06
C LEU A 341 8.25 0.43 4.20
N TRP A 342 7.83 -0.50 3.34
CA TRP A 342 8.73 -1.40 2.61
C TRP A 342 9.77 -0.65 1.75
N HIS A 343 9.42 0.53 1.25
CA HIS A 343 10.28 1.41 0.43
C HIS A 343 11.32 2.20 1.23
N LEU A 344 11.20 2.27 2.56
CA LEU A 344 12.13 3.04 3.39
C LEU A 344 13.47 2.32 3.57
N ASP A 345 14.54 3.10 3.56
CA ASP A 345 15.91 2.62 3.77
C ASP A 345 16.11 2.01 5.15
N THR A 346 15.33 2.44 6.14
CA THR A 346 15.39 1.95 7.51
C THR A 346 13.98 1.70 8.03
N TRP A 347 13.75 0.52 8.59
CA TRP A 347 12.50 0.14 9.23
C TRP A 347 12.68 0.20 10.76
N ARG A 348 11.82 0.94 11.45
CA ARG A 348 11.78 1.08 12.92
C ARG A 348 10.65 0.25 13.56
N ARG A 349 9.71 -0.23 12.76
CA ARG A 349 8.73 -1.29 13.09
C ARG A 349 8.64 -2.23 11.90
N VAL A 350 7.89 -3.33 12.08
CA VAL A 350 7.46 -4.13 10.93
C VAL A 350 6.74 -3.20 9.93
N PRO A 351 7.10 -3.24 8.64
CA PRO A 351 6.57 -2.29 7.66
C PRO A 351 5.07 -2.33 7.45
N ASP A 352 4.40 -3.40 7.85
CA ASP A 352 2.99 -3.62 7.58
C ASP A 352 2.34 -4.43 8.71
N ILE A 353 1.46 -3.80 9.48
CA ILE A 353 0.94 -4.33 10.76
C ILE A 353 -0.60 -4.34 10.85
N ALA A 354 -1.28 -3.74 9.88
CA ALA A 354 -2.72 -3.68 9.84
C ALA A 354 -3.27 -4.67 8.81
N ARG A 355 -4.47 -5.20 9.07
CA ARG A 355 -5.10 -6.18 8.18
C ARG A 355 -6.61 -6.02 8.17
N SER A 356 -7.21 -6.37 7.04
CA SER A 356 -8.65 -6.32 6.84
C SER A 356 -9.15 -7.60 6.17
N TRP A 357 -10.37 -7.99 6.53
CA TRP A 357 -11.07 -9.15 5.96
C TRP A 357 -12.48 -8.73 5.57
N ASP A 358 -12.96 -9.21 4.44
CA ASP A 358 -14.34 -8.97 4.03
C ASP A 358 -15.30 -9.79 4.91
N LEU A 359 -16.37 -9.16 5.40
CA LEU A 359 -17.42 -9.86 6.12
C LEU A 359 -18.40 -10.41 5.07
N ARG A 360 -18.16 -11.64 4.61
CA ARG A 360 -18.99 -12.30 3.57
C ARG A 360 -19.92 -13.37 4.14
N GLU A 361 -19.66 -13.79 5.37
CA GLU A 361 -20.36 -14.88 6.05
C GLU A 361 -20.95 -14.34 7.36
N ALA A 362 -22.02 -14.97 7.83
CA ALA A 362 -22.66 -14.60 9.10
C ALA A 362 -21.67 -14.62 10.28
N SER A 363 -20.64 -15.46 10.21
CA SER A 363 -19.53 -15.50 11.17
C SER A 363 -18.20 -15.49 10.43
N THR A 364 -17.29 -14.63 10.84
CA THR A 364 -15.93 -14.51 10.26
C THR A 364 -14.91 -14.55 11.39
N GLN A 365 -13.89 -15.39 11.25
CA GLN A 365 -12.73 -15.41 12.15
C GLN A 365 -11.60 -14.57 11.58
N ALA A 366 -10.98 -13.75 12.43
CA ALA A 366 -9.82 -12.94 12.06
C ALA A 366 -8.75 -13.03 13.15
N ALA A 367 -7.49 -12.92 12.74
CA ALA A 367 -6.35 -12.86 13.65
C ALA A 367 -5.23 -12.03 13.01
N SER A 368 -4.60 -11.17 13.80
CA SER A 368 -3.45 -10.36 13.37
C SER A 368 -2.22 -10.76 14.19
N ALA A 369 -1.10 -11.01 13.54
CA ALA A 369 0.16 -11.29 14.23
C ALA A 369 0.63 -10.10 15.10
N PHE A 370 0.14 -8.89 14.83
CA PHE A 370 0.50 -7.67 15.55
C PHE A 370 -0.59 -7.20 16.53
N GLY A 371 -1.80 -7.75 16.43
CA GLY A 371 -2.96 -7.20 17.11
C GLY A 371 -3.34 -5.81 16.59
N GLY A 372 -4.25 -5.12 17.28
CA GLY A 372 -4.64 -3.76 16.93
C GLY A 372 -6.07 -3.40 17.33
N LEU A 373 -6.39 -2.10 17.29
CA LEU A 373 -7.77 -1.62 17.41
C LEU A 373 -8.65 -2.25 16.34
N ILE A 374 -9.88 -2.61 16.72
CA ILE A 374 -10.83 -3.28 15.84
C ILE A 374 -11.84 -2.28 15.29
N TYR A 375 -12.05 -2.32 13.97
CA TYR A 375 -13.00 -1.47 13.26
C TYR A 375 -13.93 -2.28 12.38
N ILE A 376 -15.19 -1.85 12.27
CA ILE A 376 -16.04 -2.21 11.13
C ILE A 376 -15.88 -1.12 10.08
N ASP A 377 -15.31 -1.48 8.94
CA ASP A 377 -15.15 -0.60 7.78
C ASP A 377 -16.37 -0.74 6.86
N VAL A 378 -16.98 0.38 6.51
CA VAL A 378 -18.09 0.52 5.58
C VAL A 378 -17.53 1.18 4.29
N PRO A 379 -17.11 0.40 3.28
CA PRO A 379 -16.42 0.94 2.10
C PRO A 379 -17.30 1.86 1.26
N LYS A 380 -18.62 1.61 1.26
CA LYS A 380 -19.62 2.40 0.54
C LYS A 380 -20.83 2.61 1.43
N PRO A 381 -21.38 3.84 1.48
CA PRO A 381 -22.55 4.12 2.28
C PRO A 381 -23.77 3.32 1.77
N ALA A 382 -24.55 2.80 2.70
CA ALA A 382 -25.80 2.09 2.46
C ALA A 382 -26.87 2.54 3.46
N LYS A 383 -28.15 2.27 3.18
CA LYS A 383 -29.23 2.66 4.10
C LYS A 383 -29.33 1.67 5.27
N GLY A 384 -29.62 2.21 6.46
CA GLY A 384 -29.98 1.41 7.64
C GLY A 384 -28.81 1.14 8.58
N THR A 385 -29.12 0.42 9.67
CA THR A 385 -28.15 0.01 10.68
C THR A 385 -27.97 -1.50 10.68
N ARG A 386 -26.79 -1.96 11.11
CA ARG A 386 -26.48 -3.39 11.25
C ARG A 386 -25.79 -3.68 12.57
N SER A 387 -26.30 -4.67 13.30
CA SER A 387 -25.64 -5.16 14.50
C SER A 387 -24.52 -6.16 14.18
N PHE A 388 -23.37 -5.96 14.83
CA PHE A 388 -22.24 -6.89 14.81
C PHE A 388 -21.86 -7.25 16.24
N THR A 389 -21.51 -8.51 16.46
CA THR A 389 -20.97 -9.01 17.74
C THR A 389 -19.54 -9.43 17.54
N ILE A 390 -18.63 -8.95 18.39
CA ILE A 390 -17.22 -9.33 18.37
C ILE A 390 -16.88 -10.04 19.67
N ARG A 391 -16.34 -11.26 19.56
CA ARG A 391 -15.90 -12.11 20.67
C ARG A 391 -14.39 -12.35 20.61
N GLY A 392 -13.76 -12.44 21.78
CA GLY A 392 -12.32 -12.75 21.92
C GLY A 392 -11.43 -11.50 21.94
N ALA A 393 -12.03 -10.32 21.88
CA ALA A 393 -11.31 -9.06 21.93
C ALA A 393 -11.13 -8.56 23.36
N VAL A 394 -10.28 -7.55 23.54
CA VAL A 394 -10.02 -6.88 24.81
C VAL A 394 -10.59 -5.46 24.75
N GLU A 395 -11.09 -4.97 25.88
CA GLU A 395 -11.59 -3.60 25.96
C GLU A 395 -10.48 -2.57 25.76
N SER A 396 -10.77 -1.57 24.95
CA SER A 396 -9.90 -0.43 24.67
C SER A 396 -10.47 0.85 25.29
N PRO A 397 -9.63 1.77 25.80
CA PRO A 397 -10.10 3.11 26.15
C PRO A 397 -10.85 3.73 24.97
N ARG A 398 -12.08 4.16 25.22
CA ARG A 398 -12.90 4.88 24.25
C ARG A 398 -13.74 5.93 24.95
N PHE A 399 -13.70 7.14 24.45
CA PHE A 399 -14.61 8.22 24.83
C PHE A 399 -15.34 8.72 23.60
N VAL A 400 -16.68 8.75 23.65
CA VAL A 400 -17.52 9.29 22.58
C VAL A 400 -18.25 10.52 23.11
N LEU A 401 -18.01 11.68 22.50
CA LEU A 401 -18.60 12.95 22.90
C LEU A 401 -20.13 12.88 22.85
N GLY A 402 -20.78 13.22 23.96
CA GLY A 402 -22.23 13.19 24.10
C GLY A 402 -22.82 11.82 24.42
N GLN A 403 -22.03 10.74 24.41
CA GLN A 403 -22.48 9.39 24.77
C GLN A 403 -21.78 8.84 26.02
N THR A 404 -20.45 9.01 26.14
CA THR A 404 -19.68 8.54 27.29
C THR A 404 -19.77 9.55 28.44
N THR A 405 -20.19 9.10 29.62
CA THR A 405 -20.21 9.93 30.83
C THR A 405 -18.81 10.04 31.44
N GLN A 406 -18.59 11.05 32.30
CA GLN A 406 -17.32 11.23 33.01
C GLN A 406 -16.93 9.99 33.84
N ASP A 407 -17.88 9.40 34.57
CA ASP A 407 -17.63 8.21 35.39
C ASP A 407 -17.31 6.97 34.54
N GLN A 408 -17.97 6.83 33.39
CA GLN A 408 -17.66 5.77 32.43
C GLN A 408 -16.24 5.95 31.88
N TRP A 409 -15.85 7.18 31.55
CA TRP A 409 -14.52 7.50 31.05
C TRP A 409 -13.43 7.19 32.08
N LEU A 410 -13.58 7.62 33.33
CA LEU A 410 -12.60 7.38 34.38
C LEU A 410 -12.35 5.88 34.61
N LYS A 411 -13.37 5.04 34.37
CA LYS A 411 -13.24 3.57 34.39
C LYS A 411 -12.60 3.02 33.11
N SER A 412 -13.14 3.38 31.94
CA SER A 412 -12.72 2.81 30.65
C SER A 412 -11.33 3.26 30.21
N ARG A 413 -10.87 4.44 30.64
CA ARG A 413 -9.52 4.93 30.35
C ARG A 413 -8.42 4.05 30.93
N SER A 414 -8.74 3.12 31.83
CA SER A 414 -7.82 2.14 32.44
C SER A 414 -7.87 0.75 31.78
N ALA A 415 -8.64 0.57 30.69
CA ALA A 415 -8.76 -0.70 29.99
C ALA A 415 -7.43 -1.25 29.43
N GLY A 416 -7.31 -2.57 29.30
CA GLY A 416 -6.04 -3.27 29.07
C GLY A 416 -5.41 -3.14 27.68
N ALA A 417 -6.08 -2.54 26.70
CA ALA A 417 -5.53 -2.37 25.35
C ALA A 417 -4.39 -1.33 25.30
N PRO A 418 -3.38 -1.52 24.43
CA PRO A 418 -2.25 -0.57 24.28
C PRO A 418 -2.63 0.71 23.51
N TRP A 419 -3.76 0.72 22.81
CA TRP A 419 -4.29 1.86 22.07
C TRP A 419 -5.72 2.15 22.47
N GLY A 420 -6.15 3.40 22.31
CA GLY A 420 -7.50 3.87 22.58
C GLY A 420 -7.90 5.07 21.72
N GLU A 421 -9.16 5.49 21.84
CA GLU A 421 -9.75 6.49 20.95
C GLU A 421 -10.58 7.55 21.68
N LEU A 422 -10.46 8.79 21.22
CA LEU A 422 -11.34 9.90 21.55
C LEU A 422 -12.12 10.27 20.30
N GLU A 423 -13.45 10.31 20.37
CA GLU A 423 -14.33 10.36 19.20
C GLU A 423 -15.44 11.40 19.38
N SER A 424 -15.61 12.23 18.37
CA SER A 424 -16.81 13.04 18.15
C SER A 424 -17.45 12.65 16.80
N GLY A 425 -18.55 13.33 16.45
CA GLY A 425 -19.13 13.21 15.11
C GLY A 425 -18.26 13.75 13.98
N LYS A 426 -17.17 14.47 14.26
CA LYS A 426 -16.33 15.15 13.26
C LYS A 426 -14.87 14.73 13.27
N VAL A 427 -14.33 14.37 14.43
CA VAL A 427 -12.91 14.02 14.60
C VAL A 427 -12.75 12.79 15.49
N ILE A 428 -11.84 11.90 15.11
CA ILE A 428 -11.39 10.77 15.91
C ILE A 428 -9.88 10.84 16.07
N VAL A 429 -9.41 10.72 17.31
CA VAL A 429 -7.99 10.66 17.66
C VAL A 429 -7.71 9.28 18.22
N SER A 430 -6.94 8.47 17.49
CA SER A 430 -6.50 7.14 17.95
C SER A 430 -5.06 7.25 18.44
N VAL A 431 -4.80 6.98 19.72
CA VAL A 431 -3.50 7.23 20.36
C VAL A 431 -3.11 6.08 21.30
N PRO A 432 -1.82 5.94 21.69
CA PRO A 432 -1.43 5.01 22.73
C PRO A 432 -2.22 5.25 24.02
N SER A 433 -2.74 4.18 24.63
CA SER A 433 -3.59 4.27 25.83
C SER A 433 -2.91 4.97 27.01
N GLU A 434 -1.58 4.96 27.06
CA GLU A 434 -0.80 5.68 28.07
C GLU A 434 -1.13 7.19 28.12
N SER A 435 -1.29 7.84 26.95
CA SER A 435 -1.63 9.27 26.90
C SER A 435 -3.06 9.57 27.35
N LEU A 436 -3.91 8.54 27.42
CA LEU A 436 -5.31 8.65 27.83
C LEU A 436 -5.52 8.40 29.33
N ARG A 437 -4.61 7.68 30.00
CA ARG A 437 -4.77 7.27 31.41
C ARG A 437 -5.01 8.46 32.35
N ASN A 438 -4.35 9.57 32.07
CA ASN A 438 -4.39 10.79 32.89
C ASN A 438 -5.26 11.90 32.28
N LEU A 439 -5.91 11.65 31.13
CA LEU A 439 -6.79 12.65 30.51
C LEU A 439 -8.11 12.71 31.29
N GLU A 440 -8.36 13.82 31.97
CA GLU A 440 -9.55 13.97 32.81
C GLU A 440 -10.78 14.42 32.02
N ASN A 441 -10.65 15.43 31.15
CA ASN A 441 -11.77 16.05 30.45
C ASN A 441 -11.66 15.91 28.92
N PRO A 442 -11.90 14.72 28.35
CA PRO A 442 -11.89 14.52 26.90
C PRO A 442 -13.01 15.28 26.18
N ALA A 443 -14.10 15.63 26.88
CA ALA A 443 -15.24 16.31 26.30
C ALA A 443 -14.90 17.75 25.85
N GLU A 444 -14.12 18.49 26.66
CA GLU A 444 -13.66 19.83 26.26
C GLU A 444 -12.70 19.75 25.07
N LEU A 445 -11.75 18.81 25.11
CA LEU A 445 -10.80 18.57 24.04
C LEU A 445 -11.51 18.29 22.71
N LEU A 446 -12.48 17.36 22.69
CA LEU A 446 -13.19 16.99 21.47
C LEU A 446 -14.09 18.10 20.95
N ARG A 447 -14.70 18.92 21.82
CA ARG A 447 -15.43 20.12 21.38
C ARG A 447 -14.49 21.13 20.70
N PHE A 448 -13.22 21.20 21.11
CA PHE A 448 -12.26 22.06 20.44
C PHE A 448 -11.81 21.47 19.09
N TRP A 449 -11.62 20.16 19.01
CA TRP A 449 -11.44 19.46 17.72
C TRP A 449 -12.60 19.69 16.75
N ASP A 450 -13.85 19.63 17.23
CA ASP A 450 -15.02 19.92 16.41
C ASP A 450 -15.00 21.36 15.87
N LYS A 451 -14.55 22.33 16.68
CA LYS A 451 -14.36 23.72 16.21
C LYS A 451 -13.29 23.82 15.12
N ILE A 452 -12.19 23.07 15.25
CA ILE A 452 -11.14 23.03 14.22
C ILE A 452 -11.74 22.52 12.90
N SER A 453 -12.48 21.41 12.94
CA SER A 453 -13.17 20.86 11.77
C SER A 453 -14.15 21.88 11.18
N ASP A 454 -14.92 22.58 12.02
CA ASP A 454 -15.87 23.60 11.59
C ASP A 454 -15.20 24.79 10.94
N ALA A 455 -14.06 25.24 11.46
CA ALA A 455 -13.29 26.32 10.86
C ALA A 455 -12.79 25.94 9.45
N HIS A 456 -12.37 24.68 9.24
CA HIS A 456 -11.95 24.22 7.92
C HIS A 456 -13.14 24.15 6.94
N ALA A 457 -14.24 23.51 7.35
CA ALA A 457 -15.45 23.42 6.56
C ALA A 457 -16.06 24.79 6.23
N THR A 458 -15.99 25.74 7.16
CA THR A 458 -16.46 27.13 6.97
C THR A 458 -15.66 27.87 5.91
N LEU A 459 -14.33 27.67 5.86
CA LEU A 459 -13.52 28.28 4.80
C LEU A 459 -13.84 27.65 3.44
N ALA A 460 -13.98 26.31 3.42
CA ALA A 460 -14.31 25.54 2.21
C ALA A 460 -15.76 25.71 1.73
N THR A 461 -16.60 26.46 2.46
CA THR A 461 -18.04 26.66 2.16
C THR A 461 -18.87 25.38 2.04
N ILE A 462 -18.44 24.31 2.72
CA ILE A 462 -19.10 23.00 2.75
C ILE A 462 -19.90 22.78 4.04
N PRO A 463 -20.78 21.76 4.11
CA PRO A 463 -21.48 21.41 5.35
C PRO A 463 -20.51 21.15 6.51
N LEU A 464 -20.85 21.71 7.68
CA LEU A 464 -20.05 21.58 8.92
C LEU A 464 -19.95 20.14 9.44
N GLN A 465 -20.93 19.31 9.11
CA GLN A 465 -20.90 17.89 9.45
C GLN A 465 -20.24 17.13 8.29
N PRO A 466 -19.02 16.60 8.46
CA PRO A 466 -18.39 15.82 7.40
C PRO A 466 -19.17 14.50 7.18
N PRO A 467 -19.11 13.91 5.98
CA PRO A 467 -19.79 12.64 5.67
C PRO A 467 -19.29 11.47 6.53
N ARG A 468 -18.09 11.61 7.10
CA ARG A 468 -17.48 10.72 8.08
C ARG A 468 -16.46 11.52 8.91
N PRO A 469 -16.19 11.15 10.16
CA PRO A 469 -15.19 11.85 10.96
C PRO A 469 -13.80 11.82 10.32
N HIS A 470 -13.06 12.92 10.43
CA HIS A 470 -11.62 12.95 10.20
C HIS A 470 -10.92 12.09 11.26
N ARG A 471 -9.78 11.49 10.94
CA ARG A 471 -9.09 10.59 11.87
C ARG A 471 -7.61 10.91 11.93
N PHE A 472 -7.04 11.03 13.12
CA PHE A 472 -5.61 11.23 13.36
C PHE A 472 -5.03 9.97 14.01
N VAL A 473 -3.93 9.48 13.44
CA VAL A 473 -3.22 8.29 13.95
C VAL A 473 -1.72 8.59 13.96
N PRO A 474 -1.07 8.64 15.13
CA PRO A 474 0.37 8.71 15.23
C PRO A 474 0.99 7.33 15.03
N ASP A 475 2.24 7.30 14.58
CA ASP A 475 3.04 6.09 14.36
C ASP A 475 4.48 6.35 14.85
N ILE A 476 5.20 5.29 15.20
CA ILE A 476 6.65 5.41 15.44
C ILE A 476 7.40 5.77 14.15
N GLN A 477 6.84 5.43 12.99
CA GLN A 477 7.40 5.73 11.68
C GLN A 477 6.30 5.79 10.62
N ILE A 478 6.25 6.91 9.90
CA ILE A 478 5.36 7.11 8.75
C ILE A 478 6.12 6.97 7.43
N SER A 479 5.37 6.87 6.34
CA SER A 479 5.81 6.54 4.99
C SER A 479 6.42 7.72 4.24
N ALA A 480 6.06 8.95 4.61
CA ALA A 480 6.53 10.19 3.99
C ALA A 480 6.39 11.38 4.96
N GLY A 481 7.26 12.38 4.78
CA GLY A 481 7.17 13.65 5.49
C GLY A 481 7.35 13.55 7.01
N TYR A 482 6.93 14.60 7.70
CA TYR A 482 6.82 14.65 9.17
C TYR A 482 5.39 14.34 9.63
N MET A 483 4.40 14.73 8.83
CA MET A 483 3.02 14.28 8.88
C MET A 483 2.54 14.13 7.43
N HIS A 484 1.43 13.42 7.21
CA HIS A 484 0.74 13.46 5.92
C HIS A 484 -0.76 13.26 6.05
N SER A 485 -1.49 13.88 5.15
CA SER A 485 -2.93 13.85 5.07
C SER A 485 -3.49 12.50 4.59
N GLY A 486 -4.81 12.38 4.64
CA GLY A 486 -5.53 11.17 4.25
C GLY A 486 -6.57 10.75 5.28
N TYR A 487 -6.95 9.47 5.22
CA TYR A 487 -7.76 8.82 6.24
C TYR A 487 -7.14 7.50 6.67
N PRO A 488 -6.42 7.50 7.80
CA PRO A 488 -6.20 8.63 8.72
C PRO A 488 -5.18 9.66 8.20
N ILE A 489 -5.16 10.82 8.83
CA ILE A 489 -4.01 11.73 8.88
C ILE A 489 -2.96 11.05 9.76
N MET A 490 -1.78 10.83 9.21
CA MET A 490 -0.69 10.12 9.88
C MET A 490 0.32 11.12 10.44
N THR A 491 0.77 10.85 11.67
CA THR A 491 1.75 11.70 12.38
C THR A 491 2.79 10.85 13.08
N HIS A 492 3.83 11.48 13.64
CA HIS A 492 4.72 10.79 14.57
C HIS A 492 4.16 10.78 16.01
N LEU A 493 4.63 9.83 16.84
CA LEU A 493 4.22 9.70 18.25
C LEU A 493 4.44 10.97 19.09
N ASP A 494 5.38 11.83 18.74
CA ASP A 494 5.64 13.10 19.43
C ASP A 494 4.47 14.10 19.30
N ALA A 495 3.62 13.95 18.28
CA ALA A 495 2.42 14.75 18.07
C ALA A 495 1.28 14.41 19.06
N VAL A 496 1.33 13.23 19.71
CA VAL A 496 0.29 12.77 20.65
C VAL A 496 0.00 13.82 21.72
N LYS A 497 1.04 14.43 22.29
CA LYS A 497 0.92 15.45 23.35
C LYS A 497 0.09 16.66 22.91
N HIS A 498 0.09 16.99 21.62
CA HIS A 498 -0.71 18.07 21.06
C HIS A 498 -2.13 17.61 20.76
N MET A 499 -2.30 16.39 20.24
CA MET A 499 -3.61 15.81 19.93
C MET A 499 -4.49 15.62 21.18
N THR A 500 -3.87 15.39 22.33
CA THR A 500 -4.55 15.15 23.61
C THR A 500 -4.52 16.35 24.56
N SER A 501 -4.18 17.54 24.08
CA SER A 501 -4.07 18.76 24.90
C SER A 501 -4.89 19.90 24.29
N VAL A 502 -5.98 20.28 24.96
CA VAL A 502 -6.81 21.42 24.52
C VAL A 502 -6.01 22.72 24.50
N GLU A 503 -5.06 22.90 25.42
CA GLU A 503 -4.17 24.06 25.46
C GLU A 503 -3.27 24.11 24.21
N SER A 504 -2.66 22.99 23.82
CA SER A 504 -1.83 22.92 22.60
C SER A 504 -2.64 23.22 21.34
N LEU A 505 -3.86 22.68 21.24
CA LEU A 505 -4.74 22.96 20.10
C LEU A 505 -5.19 24.42 20.07
N ARG A 506 -5.50 25.01 21.23
CA ARG A 506 -5.85 26.43 21.35
C ARG A 506 -4.72 27.34 20.90
N ARG A 507 -3.45 26.94 21.06
CA ARG A 507 -2.31 27.70 20.52
C ARG A 507 -2.14 27.58 18.99
N GLY A 508 -2.91 26.73 18.32
CA GLY A 508 -2.85 26.58 16.87
C GLY A 508 -1.71 25.67 16.40
N THR A 509 -1.76 24.39 16.75
CA THR A 509 -0.73 23.41 16.36
C THR A 509 -0.65 23.26 14.84
N TRP A 510 0.26 24.00 14.20
CA TRP A 510 0.33 24.17 12.74
C TRP A 510 0.25 22.86 11.96
N GLY A 511 1.10 21.88 12.26
CA GLY A 511 1.15 20.61 11.53
C GLY A 511 -0.20 19.88 11.50
N LEU A 512 -0.91 19.79 12.62
CA LEU A 512 -2.21 19.11 12.67
C LEU A 512 -3.28 19.83 11.84
N LEU A 513 -3.26 21.16 11.85
CA LEU A 513 -4.19 21.97 11.07
C LEU A 513 -3.85 21.94 9.57
N HIS A 514 -2.56 21.97 9.24
CA HIS A 514 -2.04 21.85 7.88
C HIS A 514 -2.49 20.55 7.21
N GLU A 515 -2.32 19.40 7.88
CA GLU A 515 -2.74 18.11 7.33
C GLU A 515 -4.26 17.98 7.18
N LEU A 516 -5.03 18.59 8.09
CA LEU A 516 -6.48 18.66 7.91
C LEU A 516 -6.86 19.58 6.74
N GLY A 517 -6.10 20.65 6.52
CA GLY A 517 -6.23 21.54 5.36
C GLY A 517 -6.07 20.82 4.02
N HIS A 518 -5.13 19.87 3.92
CA HIS A 518 -5.01 19.03 2.72
C HIS A 518 -6.28 18.25 2.40
N ASN A 519 -7.03 17.76 3.40
CA ASN A 519 -8.31 17.07 3.19
C ASN A 519 -9.43 17.98 2.65
N HIS A 520 -9.20 19.29 2.56
CA HIS A 520 -10.15 20.29 2.05
C HIS A 520 -9.67 20.96 0.75
N GLN A 521 -8.56 20.49 0.17
CA GLN A 521 -8.04 21.02 -1.09
C GLN A 521 -8.88 20.61 -2.30
N GLU A 522 -9.12 21.57 -3.20
CA GLU A 522 -9.71 21.32 -4.52
C GLU A 522 -8.75 21.73 -5.63
N GLY A 523 -8.82 21.01 -6.76
CA GLY A 523 -7.89 21.18 -7.89
C GLY A 523 -8.07 22.51 -8.64
N GLU A 524 -9.27 23.08 -8.60
CA GLU A 524 -9.64 24.34 -9.27
C GLU A 524 -8.82 25.53 -8.78
N TRP A 525 -8.40 25.52 -7.51
CA TRP A 525 -7.60 26.58 -6.90
C TRP A 525 -6.27 26.10 -6.30
N THR A 526 -5.98 24.79 -6.35
CA THR A 526 -4.67 24.21 -5.99
C THR A 526 -3.87 23.90 -7.27
N PHE A 527 -3.31 24.94 -7.88
CA PHE A 527 -2.51 24.82 -9.10
C PHE A 527 -1.05 24.42 -8.83
N GLU A 528 -0.29 24.21 -9.90
CA GLU A 528 1.08 23.70 -9.84
C GLU A 528 1.95 24.43 -8.80
N GLY A 529 2.53 23.65 -7.88
CA GLY A 529 3.41 24.14 -6.82
C GLY A 529 2.71 24.77 -5.62
N THR A 530 1.37 24.72 -5.56
CA THR A 530 0.58 25.23 -4.41
C THR A 530 -0.02 24.15 -3.53
N GLY A 531 0.30 22.87 -3.77
CA GLY A 531 -0.15 21.75 -2.95
C GLY A 531 0.18 21.92 -1.47
N GLU A 532 1.38 22.41 -1.15
CA GLU A 532 1.81 22.71 0.23
C GLU A 532 1.46 24.13 0.68
N VAL A 533 0.67 24.87 -0.10
CA VAL A 533 0.36 26.29 0.11
C VAL A 533 -1.11 26.49 0.42
N THR A 534 -2.01 25.99 -0.43
CA THR A 534 -3.45 26.25 -0.25
C THR A 534 -4.03 25.50 0.94
N CYS A 535 -3.46 24.35 1.34
CA CYS A 535 -3.78 23.67 2.60
C CYS A 535 -3.56 24.59 3.83
N ASN A 536 -2.53 25.45 3.79
CA ASN A 536 -2.23 26.38 4.89
C ASN A 536 -3.29 27.48 5.06
N LEU A 537 -4.13 27.75 4.07
CA LEU A 537 -5.21 28.72 4.20
C LEU A 537 -6.22 28.26 5.25
N PHE A 538 -6.50 26.96 5.31
CA PHE A 538 -7.39 26.38 6.32
C PHE A 538 -6.77 26.43 7.72
N ALA A 539 -5.47 26.12 7.82
CA ALA A 539 -4.74 26.23 9.07
C ALA A 539 -4.76 27.68 9.60
N LEU A 540 -4.47 28.65 8.75
CA LEU A 540 -4.53 30.07 9.09
C LEU A 540 -5.94 30.52 9.48
N HIS A 541 -6.97 30.07 8.76
CA HIS A 541 -8.36 30.43 9.08
C HIS A 541 -8.77 29.89 10.45
N ALA A 542 -8.43 28.63 10.78
CA ALA A 542 -8.68 28.10 12.11
C ALA A 542 -7.92 28.90 13.18
N ILE A 543 -6.64 29.21 12.94
CA ILE A 543 -5.83 29.99 13.89
C ILE A 543 -6.44 31.37 14.15
N ASP A 544 -6.85 32.07 13.09
CA ASP A 544 -7.41 33.42 13.17
C ASP A 544 -8.78 33.48 13.85
N THR A 545 -9.58 32.41 13.75
CA THR A 545 -11.01 32.47 14.11
C THR A 545 -11.35 31.76 15.41
N ILE A 546 -10.59 30.73 15.81
CA ILE A 546 -10.93 29.90 16.97
C ILE A 546 -9.75 29.66 17.94
N CYS A 547 -8.52 29.88 17.50
CA CYS A 547 -7.33 29.72 18.33
C CYS A 547 -6.95 31.04 19.02
N THR A 548 -6.07 30.92 20.01
CA THR A 548 -5.45 32.00 20.77
C THR A 548 -3.94 31.72 20.84
N PRO A 549 -3.19 31.92 19.74
CA PRO A 549 -1.73 31.76 19.74
C PRO A 549 -1.06 32.82 20.63
N ASP A 550 0.22 32.61 20.93
CA ASP A 550 1.03 33.61 21.66
C ASP A 550 1.16 34.90 20.85
N VAL A 551 1.37 36.03 21.54
CA VAL A 551 1.42 37.36 20.88
C VAL A 551 2.55 37.40 19.84
N GLY A 552 2.18 37.72 18.59
CA GLY A 552 3.12 37.77 17.47
C GLY A 552 3.28 36.44 16.73
N ASP A 553 2.76 35.35 17.29
CA ASP A 553 2.68 34.06 16.62
C ASP A 553 1.36 33.94 15.83
N ARG A 554 1.44 33.29 14.68
CA ARG A 554 0.28 32.89 13.87
C ARG A 554 0.42 31.42 13.47
N GLY A 555 0.90 30.61 14.42
CA GLY A 555 1.16 29.17 14.31
C GLY A 555 2.52 28.81 13.70
N HIS A 556 3.13 29.68 12.90
CA HIS A 556 4.46 29.47 12.33
C HIS A 556 5.17 30.79 11.99
N GLU A 557 6.45 30.91 12.35
CA GLU A 557 7.23 32.17 12.22
C GLU A 557 7.31 32.70 10.78
N ALA A 558 7.40 31.79 9.80
CA ALA A 558 7.56 32.14 8.38
C ALA A 558 6.27 32.66 7.70
N VAL A 559 5.11 32.60 8.35
CA VAL A 559 3.81 33.02 7.76
C VAL A 559 3.82 34.50 7.39
N ASN A 560 4.29 35.34 8.32
CA ASN A 560 4.16 36.79 8.17
C ASN A 560 5.36 37.39 7.40
N THR A 561 6.54 36.80 7.57
CA THR A 561 7.79 37.29 6.97
C THR A 561 8.62 36.08 6.53
N PRO A 562 8.38 35.51 5.34
CA PRO A 562 9.15 34.37 4.90
C PRO A 562 10.62 34.78 4.70
N PRO A 563 11.61 34.01 5.21
CA PRO A 563 13.02 34.39 5.15
C PRO A 563 13.55 34.61 3.73
N SER A 564 12.92 33.98 2.73
CA SER A 564 13.30 34.06 1.31
C SER A 564 12.77 35.28 0.56
N LEU A 565 11.88 36.09 1.17
CA LEU A 565 11.16 37.17 0.48
C LEU A 565 12.07 38.19 -0.19
N ALA A 566 13.02 38.76 0.55
CA ALA A 566 13.92 39.79 0.03
C ALA A 566 14.74 39.25 -1.15
N LYS A 567 15.34 38.06 -0.98
CA LYS A 567 16.11 37.38 -2.04
C LYS A 567 15.26 37.06 -3.27
N TYR A 568 14.00 36.67 -3.09
CA TYR A 568 13.08 36.39 -4.18
C TYR A 568 12.76 37.64 -4.99
N LEU A 569 12.49 38.77 -4.32
CA LEU A 569 12.22 40.05 -4.97
C LEU A 569 13.46 40.57 -5.72
N ASP A 570 14.64 40.54 -5.08
CA ASP A 570 15.91 40.93 -5.70
C ASP A 570 16.27 40.03 -6.90
N GLY A 571 15.86 38.77 -6.86
CA GLY A 571 16.05 37.78 -7.92
C GLY A 571 15.08 37.91 -9.11
N GLY A 572 14.22 38.93 -9.11
CA GLY A 572 13.26 39.20 -10.19
C GLY A 572 11.94 38.44 -10.08
N ALA A 573 11.57 37.96 -8.88
CA ALA A 573 10.27 37.38 -8.57
C ALA A 573 9.82 36.25 -9.52
N LYS A 574 10.70 35.27 -9.77
CA LYS A 574 10.44 34.18 -10.74
C LYS A 574 9.49 33.13 -10.17
N PHE A 575 8.44 32.78 -10.93
CA PHE A 575 7.47 31.75 -10.55
C PHE A 575 8.11 30.41 -10.15
N GLU A 576 9.14 29.97 -10.87
CA GLU A 576 9.87 28.72 -10.57
C GLU A 576 10.57 28.69 -9.20
N GLN A 577 10.86 29.86 -8.62
CA GLN A 577 11.38 29.99 -7.27
C GLN A 577 10.24 30.08 -6.26
N TRP A 578 9.22 30.88 -6.58
CA TRP A 578 8.00 31.05 -5.77
C TRP A 578 7.34 29.71 -5.45
N LYS A 579 7.13 28.87 -6.47
CA LYS A 579 6.40 27.60 -6.35
C LYS A 579 7.16 26.48 -5.61
N LYS A 580 8.43 26.72 -5.24
CA LYS A 580 9.28 25.77 -4.49
C LYS A 580 9.38 26.10 -3.00
N ASP A 581 8.87 27.25 -2.58
CA ASP A 581 8.92 27.72 -1.20
C ASP A 581 7.48 27.97 -0.72
N PRO A 582 6.90 27.04 0.06
CA PRO A 582 5.51 27.13 0.47
C PRO A 582 5.18 28.38 1.28
N PHE A 583 6.09 28.86 2.14
CA PHE A 583 5.84 30.04 2.97
C PHE A 583 6.00 31.34 2.19
N LEU A 584 6.94 31.39 1.23
CA LEU A 584 6.99 32.49 0.27
C LEU A 584 5.70 32.59 -0.53
N ALA A 585 5.19 31.45 -1.01
CA ALA A 585 3.94 31.40 -1.75
C ALA A 585 2.72 31.78 -0.89
N LEU A 586 2.67 31.27 0.34
CA LEU A 586 1.62 31.57 1.31
C LEU A 586 1.56 33.07 1.65
N HIS A 587 2.70 33.77 1.67
CA HIS A 587 2.76 35.18 2.00
C HIS A 587 1.88 36.05 1.09
N MET A 588 1.79 35.72 -0.22
CA MET A 588 0.87 36.39 -1.14
C MET A 588 -0.58 36.25 -0.66
N TYR A 589 -1.01 35.04 -0.27
CA TYR A 589 -2.36 34.82 0.24
C TYR A 589 -2.59 35.51 1.59
N VAL A 590 -1.57 35.57 2.46
CA VAL A 590 -1.64 36.33 3.71
C VAL A 590 -1.88 37.82 3.45
N GLN A 591 -1.24 38.40 2.42
CA GLN A 591 -1.49 39.78 2.01
C GLN A 591 -2.94 39.98 1.53
N LEU A 592 -3.45 39.06 0.71
CA LEU A 592 -4.85 39.09 0.26
C LEU A 592 -5.83 38.99 1.43
N GLN A 593 -5.56 38.08 2.36
CA GLN A 593 -6.37 37.90 3.57
C GLN A 593 -6.38 39.14 4.46
N ARG A 594 -5.24 39.82 4.63
CA ARG A 594 -5.17 41.06 5.39
C ARG A 594 -5.90 42.23 4.70
N ALA A 595 -5.81 42.30 3.38
CA ALA A 595 -6.40 43.39 2.61
C ALA A 595 -7.92 43.25 2.43
N PHE A 596 -8.41 42.02 2.26
CA PHE A 596 -9.80 41.77 1.86
C PHE A 596 -10.60 40.86 2.81
N GLY A 597 -9.93 40.23 3.78
CA GLY A 597 -10.56 39.33 4.75
C GLY A 597 -10.84 37.93 4.20
N TRP A 598 -11.31 37.05 5.08
CA TRP A 598 -11.61 35.64 4.76
C TRP A 598 -12.82 35.45 3.83
N GLU A 599 -13.75 36.41 3.80
CA GLU A 599 -14.93 36.35 2.91
C GLU A 599 -14.55 36.35 1.43
N THR A 600 -13.40 36.94 1.06
CA THR A 600 -12.90 36.86 -0.31
C THR A 600 -12.54 35.43 -0.70
N PHE A 601 -11.97 34.65 0.21
CA PHE A 601 -11.62 33.25 -0.05
C PHE A 601 -12.87 32.39 -0.16
N LYS A 602 -13.83 32.55 0.76
CA LYS A 602 -15.13 31.85 0.73
C LYS A 602 -15.99 32.16 -0.50
N ARG A 603 -15.72 33.26 -1.21
CA ARG A 603 -16.40 33.54 -2.49
C ARG A 603 -15.78 32.81 -3.67
N VAL A 604 -14.52 32.41 -3.54
CA VAL A 604 -13.77 31.66 -4.55
C VAL A 604 -13.89 30.15 -4.33
N PHE A 605 -13.89 29.72 -3.07
CA PHE A 605 -14.13 28.34 -2.66
C PHE A 605 -15.64 28.06 -2.66
#